data_AF-A0A922DJY6-F1
#
_entry.id   AF-A0A922DJY6-F1
#
_cell.length_a   1.000
_cell.length_b   1.000
_cell.length_c   1.000
_cell.angle_alpha   90.00
_cell.angle_beta   90.00
_cell.angle_gamma   90.00
#
_symmetry.space_group_name_H-M   'P 1'
#
loop_
_entity.id
_entity.type
_entity.pdbx_description
1 polymer ?
#
loop_
_entity_poly.entity_id
_entity_poly.type
_entity_poly.pdbx_seq_one_letter_code
_entity_poly.pdbx_strand_id
1 'polypeptide(L)'
;MKLIYKALLDVYEEIEEEMSKEGRFYCVYYAKEEMKNQVQAFFVEAKWFNEKYVPKFEEYMNNALVSCGYSALTTLSFVGMGDIVTKEAFDWVFSHPRMVKAAEIINRLMDDIVSTDFEQQRGHVVSGVECYMKQYGVSKQEAHEEFQRQIVNAWKDMNEELLKPTQVPMPLLVRVLNLARVMDLLYKNEDAYTHLGGVLIEGITSLLSDPMLL
;
A
#
# COMPACT_ATOMS: atom_id res chain seq x y z
N MET A 1 -6.40 0.12 -22.73
CA MET A 1 -7.37 0.37 -21.64
C MET A 1 -8.57 -0.58 -21.61
N LYS A 2 -9.38 -0.73 -22.69
CA LYS A 2 -10.57 -1.61 -22.66
C LYS A 2 -10.29 -3.04 -22.16
N LEU A 3 -9.19 -3.66 -22.61
CA LEU A 3 -8.79 -5.00 -22.19
C LEU A 3 -8.51 -5.08 -20.68
N ILE A 4 -7.66 -4.19 -20.17
CA ILE A 4 -7.29 -4.12 -18.75
C ILE A 4 -8.53 -3.84 -17.88
N TYR A 5 -9.37 -2.89 -18.30
CA TYR A 5 -10.59 -2.56 -17.59
C TYR A 5 -11.55 -3.76 -17.50
N LYS A 6 -11.74 -4.48 -18.62
CA LYS A 6 -12.55 -5.68 -18.63
C LYS A 6 -11.97 -6.75 -17.71
N ALA A 7 -10.67 -7.04 -17.80
CA ALA A 7 -10.02 -8.04 -16.94
C ALA A 7 -10.17 -7.70 -15.45
N LEU A 8 -10.08 -6.41 -15.07
CA LEU A 8 -10.31 -5.97 -13.70
C LEU A 8 -11.77 -6.22 -13.28
N LEU A 9 -12.75 -5.89 -14.12
CA LEU A 9 -14.16 -6.16 -13.83
C LEU A 9 -14.44 -7.66 -13.68
N ASP A 10 -13.93 -8.47 -14.62
CA ASP A 10 -14.11 -9.93 -14.61
C ASP A 10 -13.59 -10.53 -13.27
N VAL A 11 -12.45 -10.06 -12.76
CA VAL A 11 -11.92 -10.47 -11.43
C VAL A 11 -12.87 -10.11 -10.28
N TYR A 12 -13.38 -8.88 -10.26
CA TYR A 12 -14.30 -8.46 -9.21
C TYR A 12 -15.67 -9.15 -9.30
N GLU A 13 -16.12 -9.49 -10.50
CA GLU A 13 -17.34 -10.29 -10.74
C GLU A 13 -17.16 -11.72 -10.21
N GLU A 14 -16.02 -12.35 -10.47
CA GLU A 14 -15.69 -13.69 -9.93
C GLU A 14 -15.65 -13.68 -8.41
N ILE A 15 -14.99 -12.69 -7.79
CA ILE A 15 -14.97 -12.53 -6.34
C ILE A 15 -16.40 -12.33 -5.78
N GLU A 16 -17.23 -11.54 -6.46
CA GLU A 16 -18.63 -11.33 -6.06
C GLU A 16 -19.46 -12.61 -6.12
N GLU A 17 -19.27 -13.43 -7.16
CA GLU A 17 -19.94 -14.71 -7.29
C GLU A 17 -19.56 -15.65 -6.13
N GLU A 18 -18.28 -15.77 -5.82
CA GLU A 18 -17.79 -16.60 -4.71
C GLU A 18 -18.31 -16.09 -3.35
N MET A 19 -18.21 -14.79 -3.09
CA MET A 19 -18.68 -14.21 -1.82
C MET A 19 -20.21 -14.27 -1.68
N SER A 20 -20.95 -14.29 -2.80
CA SER A 20 -22.40 -14.48 -2.77
C SER A 20 -22.80 -15.89 -2.32
N LYS A 21 -22.01 -16.91 -2.68
CA LYS A 21 -22.22 -18.31 -2.21
C LYS A 21 -22.08 -18.42 -0.70
N GLU A 22 -21.25 -17.58 -0.09
CA GLU A 22 -21.06 -17.47 1.36
C GLU A 22 -22.04 -16.51 2.06
N GLY A 23 -22.93 -15.83 1.32
CA GLY A 23 -23.81 -14.79 1.87
C GLY A 23 -23.08 -13.51 2.29
N ARG A 24 -21.84 -13.32 1.82
CA ARG A 24 -20.93 -12.22 2.19
C ARG A 24 -20.75 -11.18 1.08
N PHE A 25 -21.61 -11.15 0.06
CA PHE A 25 -21.51 -10.26 -1.12
C PHE A 25 -21.24 -8.77 -0.79
N TYR A 26 -21.71 -8.29 0.37
CA TYR A 26 -21.50 -6.91 0.82
C TYR A 26 -20.02 -6.55 1.02
N CYS A 27 -19.12 -7.52 1.24
CA CYS A 27 -17.69 -7.27 1.39
C CYS A 27 -17.05 -6.75 0.09
N VAL A 28 -17.56 -7.18 -1.06
CA VAL A 28 -17.04 -6.81 -2.37
C VAL A 28 -17.34 -5.36 -2.71
N TYR A 29 -18.40 -4.78 -2.13
CA TYR A 29 -18.66 -3.35 -2.21
C TYR A 29 -17.46 -2.53 -1.71
N TYR A 30 -16.94 -2.84 -0.52
CA TYR A 30 -15.79 -2.12 0.05
C TYR A 30 -14.55 -2.25 -0.84
N ALA A 31 -14.27 -3.46 -1.33
CA ALA A 31 -13.13 -3.69 -2.21
C ALA A 31 -13.25 -2.95 -3.56
N LYS A 32 -14.46 -2.82 -4.12
CA LYS A 32 -14.73 -2.04 -5.33
C LYS A 32 -14.58 -0.53 -5.09
N GLU A 33 -15.05 -0.02 -3.95
CA GLU A 33 -14.92 1.39 -3.59
C GLU A 33 -13.45 1.79 -3.38
N GLU A 34 -12.65 0.98 -2.69
CA GLU A 34 -11.22 1.23 -2.54
C GLU A 34 -10.48 1.24 -3.88
N MET A 35 -10.82 0.34 -4.80
CA MET A 35 -10.25 0.34 -6.15
C MET A 35 -10.60 1.61 -6.92
N LYS A 36 -11.83 2.13 -6.77
CA LYS A 36 -12.21 3.42 -7.38
C LYS A 36 -11.39 4.57 -6.79
N ASN A 37 -11.20 4.60 -5.47
CA ASN A 37 -10.39 5.61 -4.79
C ASN A 37 -8.94 5.58 -5.31
N GLN A 38 -8.35 4.38 -5.44
CA GLN A 38 -7.01 4.20 -5.97
C GLN A 38 -6.88 4.68 -7.42
N VAL A 39 -7.83 4.33 -8.29
CA VAL A 39 -7.83 4.79 -9.69
C VAL A 39 -7.97 6.32 -9.78
N GLN A 40 -8.76 6.94 -8.90
CA GLN A 40 -8.84 8.40 -8.83
C GLN A 40 -7.52 9.03 -8.39
N ALA A 41 -6.81 8.43 -7.43
CA ALA A 41 -5.50 8.89 -6.99
C ALA A 41 -4.44 8.78 -8.11
N PHE A 42 -4.44 7.68 -8.87
CA PHE A 42 -3.60 7.57 -10.08
C PHE A 42 -3.95 8.62 -11.14
N PHE A 43 -5.22 8.99 -11.27
CA PHE A 43 -5.63 10.02 -12.20
C PHE A 43 -5.13 11.41 -11.80
N VAL A 44 -5.05 11.70 -10.49
CA VAL A 44 -4.43 12.93 -9.98
C VAL A 44 -2.94 12.97 -10.32
N GLU A 45 -2.21 11.88 -10.08
CA GLU A 45 -0.79 11.77 -10.46
C GLU A 45 -0.57 11.93 -11.97
N ALA A 46 -1.44 11.33 -12.79
CA ALA A 46 -1.38 11.48 -14.23
C ALA A 46 -1.60 12.94 -14.67
N LYS A 47 -2.46 13.70 -13.99
CA LYS A 47 -2.61 15.14 -14.24
C LYS A 47 -1.35 15.90 -13.86
N TRP A 48 -0.81 15.65 -12.67
CA TRP A 48 0.44 16.29 -12.23
C TRP A 48 1.58 16.07 -13.22
N PHE A 49 1.72 14.84 -13.70
CA PHE A 49 2.69 14.49 -14.73
C PHE A 49 2.48 15.26 -16.04
N ASN A 50 1.27 15.23 -16.59
CA ASN A 50 0.96 15.87 -17.87
C ASN A 50 1.09 17.40 -17.81
N GLU A 51 0.72 18.00 -16.69
CA GLU A 51 0.78 19.44 -16.46
C GLU A 51 2.17 19.90 -15.97
N LYS A 52 3.09 18.97 -15.71
CA LYS A 52 4.39 19.22 -15.06
C LYS A 52 4.25 19.97 -13.74
N TYR A 53 3.15 19.71 -13.05
CA TYR A 53 2.87 20.29 -11.75
C TYR A 53 3.66 19.54 -10.69
N VAL A 54 4.32 20.30 -9.81
CA VAL A 54 4.96 19.73 -8.62
C VAL A 54 4.15 20.17 -7.41
N PRO A 55 3.41 19.25 -6.77
CA PRO A 55 2.61 19.56 -5.59
C PRO A 55 3.51 19.93 -4.41
N LYS A 56 2.89 20.52 -3.39
CA LYS A 56 3.50 20.56 -2.05
C LYS A 56 3.60 19.14 -1.49
N PHE A 57 4.56 18.87 -0.62
CA PHE A 57 4.76 17.56 -0.01
C PHE A 57 3.51 17.06 0.73
N GLU A 58 2.78 17.93 1.42
CA GLU A 58 1.53 17.53 2.09
C GLU A 58 0.41 17.21 1.10
N GLU A 59 0.35 17.93 -0.03
CA GLU A 59 -0.60 17.64 -1.13
C GLU A 59 -0.25 16.31 -1.81
N TYR A 60 1.04 16.08 -2.07
CA TYR A 60 1.57 14.81 -2.55
C TYR A 60 1.16 13.67 -1.62
N MET A 61 1.50 13.77 -0.33
CA MET A 61 1.24 12.70 0.64
C MET A 61 -0.24 12.36 0.76
N ASN A 62 -1.14 13.34 0.71
CA ASN A 62 -2.58 13.05 0.75
C ASN A 62 -3.04 12.17 -0.42
N ASN A 63 -2.48 12.35 -1.62
CA ASN A 63 -2.78 11.49 -2.76
C ASN A 63 -1.99 10.17 -2.71
N ALA A 64 -0.71 10.27 -2.34
CA ALA A 64 0.24 9.17 -2.37
C ALA A 64 -0.11 8.04 -1.38
N LEU A 65 -0.70 8.39 -0.23
CA LEU A 65 -1.22 7.39 0.73
C LEU A 65 -2.33 6.54 0.12
N VAL A 66 -3.15 7.10 -0.79
CA VAL A 66 -4.20 6.35 -1.49
C VAL A 66 -3.64 5.61 -2.70
N SER A 67 -2.81 6.27 -3.53
CA SER A 67 -2.27 5.68 -4.76
C SER A 67 -1.32 4.51 -4.50
N CYS A 68 -0.66 4.48 -3.34
CA CYS A 68 0.19 3.37 -2.92
C CYS A 68 -0.57 2.04 -2.75
N GLY A 69 -1.90 2.07 -2.73
CA GLY A 69 -2.76 0.89 -2.85
C GLY A 69 -2.94 0.09 -1.57
N TYR A 70 -2.44 0.56 -0.44
CA TYR A 70 -2.40 -0.22 0.80
C TYR A 70 -3.76 -0.35 1.48
N SER A 71 -4.60 0.68 1.43
CA SER A 71 -6.00 0.57 1.88
C SER A 71 -6.77 -0.42 1.01
N ALA A 72 -6.59 -0.37 -0.31
CA ALA A 72 -7.20 -1.31 -1.26
C ALA A 72 -6.73 -2.75 -1.03
N LEU A 73 -5.42 -2.98 -0.88
CA LEU A 73 -4.85 -4.30 -0.61
C LEU A 73 -5.33 -4.86 0.73
N THR A 74 -5.38 -4.02 1.76
CA THR A 74 -5.85 -4.43 3.09
C THR A 74 -7.32 -4.85 3.02
N THR A 75 -8.18 -4.00 2.44
CA THR A 75 -9.61 -4.27 2.29
C THR A 75 -9.86 -5.53 1.44
N LEU A 76 -9.13 -5.70 0.34
CA LEU A 76 -9.23 -6.90 -0.49
C LEU A 76 -8.79 -8.16 0.26
N SER A 77 -7.74 -8.07 1.09
CA SER A 77 -7.29 -9.22 1.89
C SER A 77 -8.35 -9.69 2.90
N PHE A 78 -9.17 -8.76 3.41
CA PHE A 78 -10.24 -9.08 4.36
C PHE A 78 -11.38 -9.88 3.72
N VAL A 79 -11.63 -9.69 2.41
CA VAL A 79 -12.65 -10.45 1.67
C VAL A 79 -12.42 -11.96 1.83
N GLY A 80 -11.18 -12.40 1.63
CA GLY A 80 -10.77 -13.81 1.68
C GLY A 80 -10.50 -14.36 3.09
N MET A 81 -10.76 -13.62 4.17
CA MET A 81 -10.47 -14.07 5.54
C MET A 81 -11.65 -14.78 6.23
N GLY A 82 -12.74 -15.05 5.51
CA GLY A 82 -13.90 -15.81 6.02
C GLY A 82 -14.66 -15.07 7.13
N ASP A 83 -15.35 -15.84 7.97
CA ASP A 83 -16.32 -15.32 8.96
C ASP A 83 -15.72 -14.49 10.08
N ILE A 84 -14.38 -14.46 10.23
CA ILE A 84 -13.72 -13.56 11.18
C ILE A 84 -13.91 -12.08 10.81
N VAL A 85 -14.22 -11.80 9.54
CA VAL A 85 -14.41 -10.43 9.05
C VAL A 85 -15.88 -10.07 9.06
N THR A 86 -16.27 -9.23 10.01
CA THR A 86 -17.62 -8.69 10.10
C THR A 86 -17.76 -7.40 9.28
N LYS A 87 -19.00 -6.92 9.13
CA LYS A 87 -19.25 -5.62 8.50
C LYS A 87 -18.56 -4.48 9.26
N GLU A 88 -18.52 -4.54 10.58
CA GLU A 88 -17.86 -3.55 11.43
C GLU A 88 -16.34 -3.52 11.18
N ALA A 89 -15.73 -4.67 10.86
CA ALA A 89 -14.32 -4.73 10.47
C ALA A 89 -14.09 -4.08 9.10
N PHE A 90 -15.01 -4.22 8.16
CA PHE A 90 -14.99 -3.49 6.88
C PHE A 90 -15.20 -1.98 7.06
N ASP A 91 -16.17 -1.58 7.88
CA ASP A 91 -16.38 -0.17 8.23
C ASP A 91 -15.13 0.42 8.92
N TRP A 92 -14.47 -0.37 9.78
CA TRP A 92 -13.23 0.03 10.42
C TRP A 92 -12.11 0.26 9.41
N VAL A 93 -11.79 -0.70 8.53
CA VAL A 93 -10.68 -0.53 7.57
C VAL A 93 -10.97 0.59 6.57
N PHE A 94 -12.22 0.72 6.13
CA PHE A 94 -12.68 1.74 5.19
C PHE A 94 -12.70 3.16 5.80
N SER A 95 -12.66 3.27 7.14
CA SER A 95 -12.50 4.56 7.82
C SER A 95 -11.06 5.09 7.80
N HIS A 96 -10.12 4.36 7.18
CA HIS A 96 -8.68 4.63 7.15
C HIS A 96 -8.11 4.87 8.56
N PRO A 97 -8.16 3.86 9.43
CA PRO A 97 -7.75 3.98 10.82
C PRO A 97 -6.24 4.20 10.90
N ARG A 98 -5.77 4.73 12.03
CA ARG A 98 -4.34 5.08 12.24
C ARG A 98 -3.38 3.95 11.90
N MET A 99 -3.77 2.69 12.16
CA MET A 99 -2.95 1.53 11.80
C MET A 99 -2.77 1.35 10.28
N VAL A 100 -3.85 1.52 9.50
CA VAL A 100 -3.80 1.41 8.03
C VAL A 100 -3.02 2.59 7.46
N LYS A 101 -3.28 3.81 7.97
CA LYS A 101 -2.52 5.00 7.60
C LYS A 101 -1.02 4.86 7.86
N ALA A 102 -0.65 4.25 8.98
CA ALA A 102 0.76 3.98 9.28
C ALA A 102 1.38 2.98 8.28
N ALA A 103 0.65 1.94 7.89
CA ALA A 103 1.11 1.01 6.85
C ALA A 103 1.28 1.69 5.48
N GLU A 104 0.35 2.59 5.11
CA GLU A 104 0.44 3.40 3.89
C GLU A 104 1.69 4.30 3.91
N ILE A 105 1.96 4.98 5.04
CA ILE A 105 3.15 5.84 5.22
C ILE A 105 4.43 5.01 5.08
N ILE A 106 4.52 3.85 5.75
CA ILE A 106 5.69 2.97 5.67
C ILE A 106 5.92 2.56 4.21
N ASN A 107 4.89 2.03 3.55
CA ASN A 107 4.98 1.61 2.16
C ASN A 107 5.45 2.75 1.25
N ARG A 108 4.76 3.90 1.31
CA ARG A 108 4.99 4.99 0.36
C ARG A 108 6.37 5.62 0.52
N LEU A 109 6.77 5.92 1.74
CA LEU A 109 8.06 6.55 1.97
C LEU A 109 9.22 5.60 1.72
N MET A 110 9.09 4.31 2.01
CA MET A 110 10.13 3.33 1.70
C MET A 110 10.31 3.18 0.18
N ASP A 111 9.20 3.03 -0.56
CA ASP A 111 9.22 2.98 -2.02
C ASP A 111 9.90 4.22 -2.61
N ASP A 112 9.43 5.42 -2.26
CA ASP A 112 9.99 6.68 -2.78
C ASP A 112 11.49 6.82 -2.51
N ILE A 113 12.00 6.41 -1.33
CA ILE A 113 13.43 6.50 -0.99
C ILE A 113 14.29 5.69 -1.97
N VAL A 114 13.85 4.48 -2.33
CA VAL A 114 14.65 3.54 -3.13
C VAL A 114 14.35 3.63 -4.63
N SER A 115 13.17 4.11 -5.02
CA SER A 115 12.72 4.15 -6.42
C SER A 115 12.94 5.50 -7.11
N THR A 116 13.06 6.62 -6.36
CA THR A 116 13.10 8.00 -6.93
C THR A 116 14.06 8.15 -8.12
N ASP A 117 15.29 7.63 -8.04
CA ASP A 117 16.27 7.82 -9.13
C ASP A 117 15.87 7.08 -10.41
N PHE A 118 15.34 5.86 -10.27
CA PHE A 118 14.86 5.07 -11.40
C PHE A 118 13.60 5.69 -12.02
N GLU A 119 12.69 6.16 -11.17
CA GLU A 119 11.46 6.82 -11.59
C GLU A 119 11.72 8.10 -12.40
N GLN A 120 12.68 8.91 -11.97
CA GLN A 120 13.09 10.10 -12.71
C GLN A 120 13.67 9.75 -14.09
N GLN A 121 14.49 8.71 -14.18
CA GLN A 121 15.12 8.31 -15.45
C GLN A 121 14.09 7.89 -16.52
N ARG A 122 12.99 7.26 -16.12
CA ARG A 122 11.93 6.81 -17.04
C ARG A 122 10.87 7.87 -17.33
N GLY A 123 10.94 9.04 -16.71
CA GLY A 123 9.94 10.10 -16.84
C GLY A 123 8.64 9.77 -16.13
N HIS A 124 8.71 9.60 -14.81
CA HIS A 124 7.55 9.37 -13.94
C HIS A 124 6.96 10.68 -13.39
N VAL A 125 5.81 10.61 -12.70
CA VAL A 125 5.34 11.72 -11.85
C VAL A 125 6.35 12.00 -10.75
N VAL A 126 6.44 13.27 -10.33
CA VAL A 126 7.35 13.73 -9.28
C VAL A 126 7.20 12.90 -8.00
N SER A 127 8.31 12.43 -7.44
CA SER A 127 8.30 11.61 -6.23
C SER A 127 8.11 12.45 -4.96
N GLY A 128 7.81 11.80 -3.83
CA GLY A 128 7.74 12.49 -2.54
C GLY A 128 9.07 13.15 -2.17
N VAL A 129 10.21 12.51 -2.49
CA VAL A 129 11.55 13.06 -2.25
C VAL A 129 11.73 14.37 -3.01
N GLU A 130 11.36 14.42 -4.29
CA GLU A 130 11.43 15.65 -5.08
C GLU A 130 10.49 16.75 -4.57
N CYS A 131 9.26 16.38 -4.20
CA CYS A 131 8.30 17.32 -3.61
C CYS A 131 8.86 17.93 -2.32
N TYR A 132 9.45 17.11 -1.46
CA TYR A 132 10.04 17.55 -0.19
C TYR A 132 11.25 18.47 -0.41
N MET A 133 12.20 18.06 -1.26
CA MET A 133 13.38 18.86 -1.61
C MET A 133 12.96 20.22 -2.19
N LYS A 134 11.99 20.23 -3.12
CA LYS A 134 11.54 21.47 -3.76
C LYS A 134 10.84 22.41 -2.78
N GLN A 135 10.03 21.86 -1.86
CA GLN A 135 9.29 22.67 -0.90
C GLN A 135 10.18 23.29 0.19
N TYR A 136 11.12 22.52 0.73
CA TYR A 136 11.93 22.95 1.88
C TYR A 136 13.34 23.40 1.51
N GLY A 137 13.76 23.25 0.25
CA GLY A 137 15.08 23.66 -0.22
C GLY A 137 16.23 22.83 0.37
N VAL A 138 15.95 21.57 0.71
CA VAL A 138 16.90 20.64 1.36
C VAL A 138 17.53 19.69 0.34
N SER A 139 18.63 19.05 0.73
CA SER A 139 19.26 17.99 -0.03
C SER A 139 18.43 16.69 -0.04
N LYS A 140 18.73 15.81 -0.99
CA LYS A 140 18.13 14.46 -1.06
C LYS A 140 18.40 13.66 0.23
N GLN A 141 19.59 13.78 0.79
CA GLN A 141 19.98 13.11 2.02
C GLN A 141 19.12 13.57 3.21
N GLU A 142 18.91 14.88 3.36
CA GLU A 142 18.04 15.44 4.41
C GLU A 142 16.58 15.00 4.24
N ALA A 143 16.08 14.92 2.99
CA ALA A 143 14.74 14.38 2.71
C ALA A 143 14.63 12.89 3.10
N HIS A 144 15.64 12.08 2.78
CA HIS A 144 15.69 10.67 3.17
C HIS A 144 15.71 10.51 4.70
N GLU A 145 16.51 11.31 5.42
CA GLU A 145 16.56 11.28 6.89
C GLU A 145 15.20 11.62 7.52
N GLU A 146 14.51 12.63 6.98
CA GLU A 146 13.15 12.96 7.41
C GLU A 146 12.15 11.82 7.12
N PHE A 147 12.23 11.19 5.95
CA PHE A 147 11.33 10.09 5.60
C PHE A 147 11.55 8.88 6.50
N GLN A 148 12.82 8.55 6.79
CA GLN A 148 13.17 7.51 7.77
C GLN A 148 12.60 7.83 9.16
N ARG A 149 12.64 9.10 9.59
CA ARG A 149 12.02 9.52 10.85
C ARG A 149 10.50 9.30 10.84
N GLN A 150 9.83 9.62 9.74
CA GLN A 150 8.39 9.39 9.58
C GLN A 150 8.04 7.91 9.56
N ILE A 151 8.82 7.07 8.87
CA ILE A 151 8.68 5.61 8.84
C ILE A 151 8.81 5.03 10.26
N VAL A 152 9.82 5.44 11.02
CA VAL A 152 10.00 5.01 12.42
C VAL A 152 8.81 5.40 13.29
N ASN A 153 8.24 6.59 13.09
CA ASN A 153 7.04 7.02 13.82
C ASN A 153 5.81 6.22 13.41
N ALA A 154 5.63 5.92 12.12
CA ALA A 154 4.54 5.07 11.64
C ALA A 154 4.64 3.65 12.24
N TRP A 155 5.84 3.07 12.36
CA TRP A 155 6.03 1.81 13.08
C TRP A 155 5.63 1.88 14.55
N LYS A 156 5.93 2.99 15.24
CA LYS A 156 5.48 3.22 16.63
C LYS A 156 3.96 3.31 16.70
N ASP A 157 3.33 4.00 15.77
CA ASP A 157 1.88 4.12 15.67
C ASP A 157 1.23 2.73 15.51
N MET A 158 1.74 1.89 14.60
CA MET A 158 1.24 0.51 14.43
C MET A 158 1.39 -0.33 15.71
N ASN A 159 2.53 -0.23 16.38
CA ASN A 159 2.78 -0.94 17.63
C ASN A 159 1.82 -0.48 18.74
N GLU A 160 1.55 0.82 18.82
CA GLU A 160 0.61 1.38 19.79
C GLU A 160 -0.83 0.86 19.53
N GLU A 161 -1.27 0.83 18.27
CA GLU A 161 -2.60 0.34 17.91
C GLU A 161 -2.77 -1.17 18.17
N LEU A 162 -1.70 -1.97 18.07
CA LEU A 162 -1.73 -3.39 18.43
C LEU A 162 -1.85 -3.66 19.94
N LEU A 163 -1.47 -2.70 20.77
CA LEU A 163 -1.50 -2.82 22.24
C LEU A 163 -2.79 -2.26 22.86
N LYS A 164 -3.54 -1.46 22.09
CA LYS A 164 -4.79 -0.85 22.57
C LYS A 164 -5.95 -1.84 22.55
N PRO A 165 -6.91 -1.72 23.49
CA PRO A 165 -8.21 -2.37 23.34
C PRO A 165 -8.85 -1.95 22.02
N THR A 166 -9.30 -2.92 21.24
CA THR A 166 -9.92 -2.70 19.93
C THR A 166 -11.17 -3.55 19.79
N GLN A 167 -12.12 -3.08 18.96
CA GLN A 167 -13.29 -3.85 18.55
C GLN A 167 -12.99 -4.76 17.35
N VAL A 168 -11.79 -4.64 16.76
CA VAL A 168 -11.36 -5.39 15.59
C VAL A 168 -10.63 -6.65 16.03
N PRO A 169 -10.97 -7.83 15.49
CA PRO A 169 -10.25 -9.06 15.79
C PRO A 169 -8.74 -8.94 15.53
N MET A 170 -7.93 -9.42 16.48
CA MET A 170 -6.47 -9.37 16.39
C MET A 170 -5.90 -9.93 15.07
N PRO A 171 -6.43 -11.02 14.48
CA PRO A 171 -5.93 -11.51 13.18
C PRO A 171 -6.06 -10.50 12.04
N LEU A 172 -7.02 -9.58 12.09
CA LEU A 172 -7.16 -8.51 11.10
C LEU A 172 -6.12 -7.42 11.31
N LEU A 173 -5.81 -7.05 12.55
CA LEU A 173 -4.69 -6.14 12.84
C LEU A 173 -3.35 -6.76 12.40
N VAL A 174 -3.15 -8.05 12.70
CA VAL A 174 -1.96 -8.80 12.27
C VAL A 174 -1.86 -8.86 10.74
N ARG A 175 -2.98 -8.91 10.01
CA ARG A 175 -2.99 -8.80 8.55
C ARG A 175 -2.41 -7.47 8.09
N VAL A 176 -2.87 -6.34 8.65
CA VAL A 176 -2.32 -5.00 8.32
C VAL A 176 -0.82 -4.93 8.66
N LEU A 177 -0.44 -5.43 9.83
CA LEU A 177 0.97 -5.51 10.27
C LEU A 177 1.84 -6.30 9.28
N ASN A 178 1.38 -7.46 8.86
CA ASN A 178 2.14 -8.31 7.96
C ASN A 178 2.24 -7.70 6.56
N LEU A 179 1.21 -6.99 6.08
CA LEU A 179 1.31 -6.25 4.82
C LEU A 179 2.39 -5.16 4.89
N ALA A 180 2.52 -4.45 6.01
CA ALA A 180 3.59 -3.48 6.21
C ALA A 180 4.98 -4.15 6.28
N ARG A 181 5.09 -5.31 6.95
CA ARG A 181 6.34 -6.09 7.00
C ARG A 181 6.80 -6.59 5.64
N VAL A 182 5.87 -6.96 4.75
CA VAL A 182 6.23 -7.34 3.38
C VAL A 182 6.85 -6.14 2.65
N MET A 183 6.34 -4.92 2.82
CA MET A 183 6.98 -3.74 2.20
C MET A 183 8.33 -3.41 2.81
N ASP A 184 8.48 -3.59 4.13
CA ASP A 184 9.78 -3.44 4.76
C ASP A 184 10.81 -4.38 4.12
N LEU A 185 10.42 -5.61 3.81
CA LEU A 185 11.26 -6.56 3.09
C LEU A 185 11.55 -6.10 1.65
N LEU A 186 10.52 -5.70 0.90
CA LEU A 186 10.65 -5.39 -0.52
C LEU A 186 11.40 -4.09 -0.80
N TYR A 187 11.31 -3.10 0.09
CA TYR A 187 11.87 -1.76 -0.12
C TYR A 187 13.00 -1.42 0.87
N LYS A 188 13.52 -2.41 1.61
CA LYS A 188 14.50 -2.16 2.67
C LYS A 188 15.74 -1.40 2.22
N ASN A 189 16.27 -1.83 1.08
CA ASN A 189 17.56 -1.39 0.55
C ASN A 189 17.50 -1.04 -0.94
N GLU A 190 16.51 -1.56 -1.66
CA GLU A 190 16.33 -1.45 -3.10
C GLU A 190 14.85 -1.62 -3.45
N ASP A 191 14.46 -1.28 -4.67
CA ASP A 191 13.13 -1.62 -5.19
C ASP A 191 13.09 -3.08 -5.63
N ALA A 192 13.01 -4.00 -4.65
CA ALA A 192 12.93 -5.44 -4.93
C ALA A 192 11.58 -5.87 -5.51
N TYR A 193 10.57 -4.98 -5.47
CA TYR A 193 9.27 -5.21 -6.10
C TYR A 193 9.38 -5.16 -7.62
N THR A 194 10.00 -4.11 -8.16
CA THR A 194 10.21 -3.94 -9.60
C THR A 194 11.43 -4.72 -10.09
N HIS A 195 12.50 -4.71 -9.30
CA HIS A 195 13.79 -5.28 -9.64
C HIS A 195 14.18 -6.35 -8.62
N LEU A 196 13.72 -7.58 -8.86
CA LEU A 196 13.99 -8.74 -8.00
C LEU A 196 15.48 -8.85 -7.64
N GLY A 197 15.80 -8.56 -6.38
CA GLY A 197 17.12 -8.76 -5.80
C GLY A 197 17.41 -10.21 -5.47
N GLY A 198 18.69 -10.55 -5.33
CA GLY A 198 19.14 -11.92 -5.02
C GLY A 198 18.52 -12.46 -3.73
N VAL A 199 18.43 -11.64 -2.69
CA VAL A 199 17.85 -12.02 -1.38
C VAL A 199 16.37 -12.44 -1.52
N LEU A 200 15.59 -11.72 -2.32
CA LEU A 200 14.18 -12.03 -2.51
C LEU A 200 14.00 -13.30 -3.36
N ILE A 201 14.83 -13.48 -4.39
CA ILE A 201 14.82 -14.70 -5.20
C ILE A 201 15.17 -15.94 -4.35
N GLU A 202 16.19 -15.85 -3.51
CA GLU A 202 16.57 -16.91 -2.57
C GLU A 202 15.42 -17.21 -1.59
N GLY A 203 14.81 -16.17 -1.02
CA GLY A 203 13.66 -16.32 -0.11
C GLY A 203 12.45 -17.00 -0.77
N ILE A 204 12.10 -16.62 -2.00
CA ILE A 204 11.02 -17.23 -2.77
C ILE A 204 11.34 -18.70 -3.08
N THR A 205 12.57 -18.98 -3.54
CA THR A 205 13.00 -20.34 -3.89
C THR A 205 12.97 -21.25 -2.67
N SER A 206 13.52 -20.79 -1.55
CA SER A 206 13.50 -21.54 -0.29
C SER A 206 12.09 -21.78 0.25
N LEU A 207 11.14 -20.87 0.02
CA LEU A 207 9.79 -20.98 0.56
C LEU A 207 8.86 -21.83 -0.32
N LEU A 208 8.97 -21.71 -1.65
CA LEU A 208 7.99 -22.25 -2.60
C LEU A 208 8.53 -23.42 -3.43
N SER A 209 9.85 -23.55 -3.58
CA SER A 209 10.46 -24.57 -4.45
C SER A 209 11.18 -25.65 -3.65
N ASP A 210 11.92 -25.27 -2.60
CA ASP A 210 12.80 -26.18 -1.89
C ASP A 210 12.08 -26.81 -0.69
N PRO A 211 11.76 -28.12 -0.73
CA PRO A 211 11.17 -28.78 0.43
C PRO A 211 12.19 -28.87 1.56
N MET A 212 11.74 -28.65 2.80
CA MET A 212 12.56 -28.97 3.97
C MET A 212 12.78 -30.48 4.02
N LEU A 213 14.03 -30.91 3.93
CA LEU A 213 14.41 -32.30 4.18
C LEU A 213 14.26 -32.57 5.68
N LEU A 214 13.30 -33.43 6.03
CA LEU A 214 13.03 -33.92 7.38
C LEU A 214 13.96 -35.08 7.75
#